data_AF-A0A1A8V9F8-F1
#
_entry.id   AF-A0A1A8V9F8-F1
#
_cell.length_a   1.000
_cell.length_b   1.000
_cell.length_c   1.000
_cell.angle_alpha   90.00
_cell.angle_beta   90.00
_cell.angle_gamma   90.00
#
_symmetry.space_group_name_H-M   'P 1'
#
loop_
_entity.id
_entity.type
_entity.pdbx_description
1 polymer ?
#
loop_
_entity_poly.entity_id
_entity_poly.type
_entity_poly.pdbx_seq_one_letter_code
_entity_poly.pdbx_strand_id
1 'polypeptide(L)'
;ELCQCRPSDGNCSCCKDCMLCLGTLWEECCDCVGMCNPRNYSDSPATSKSTVEELHRPIPSLFRALTEGDAPINMMVVTFPVAEELSHHENLVSFLESLDSQQQNVSVPGNSIHTSFDAQENMCTVVYFDDCVSIRQCKLYCESMGGSKYRWFHNACCQCIGPECVDYGSKAVKCLNCLF
;
A
#
# COMPACT_ATOMS: atom_id res chain seq x y z
N GLU A 1 -24.90 7.12 27.11
CA GLU A 1 -25.71 6.28 26.21
C GLU A 1 -24.80 5.72 25.14
N LEU A 2 -24.96 4.43 24.76
CA LEU A 2 -24.18 3.83 23.67
C LEU A 2 -24.96 4.02 22.38
N CYS A 3 -24.33 4.60 21.36
CA CYS A 3 -24.93 4.74 20.03
C CYS A 3 -24.97 3.35 19.35
N GLN A 4 -26.14 2.70 19.40
CA GLN A 4 -26.40 1.40 18.79
C GLN A 4 -26.99 1.60 17.40
N CYS A 5 -26.16 1.45 16.37
CA CYS A 5 -26.61 1.45 14.98
C CYS A 5 -26.06 0.21 14.28
N ARG A 6 -26.95 -0.54 13.65
CA ARG A 6 -26.60 -1.74 12.88
C ARG A 6 -27.09 -1.54 11.45
N PRO A 7 -26.21 -1.15 10.52
CA PRO A 7 -26.56 -1.03 9.11
C PRO A 7 -27.01 -2.39 8.55
N SER A 8 -27.99 -2.37 7.65
CA SER A 8 -28.35 -3.51 6.81
C SER A 8 -27.99 -3.16 5.38
N ASP A 9 -27.46 -4.11 4.60
CA ASP A 9 -26.94 -3.95 3.23
C ASP A 9 -27.58 -2.78 2.44
N GLY A 10 -26.88 -1.63 2.42
CA GLY A 10 -27.25 -0.44 1.65
C GLY A 10 -28.31 0.49 2.26
N ASN A 11 -28.92 0.17 3.40
CA ASN A 11 -29.91 1.01 4.07
C ASN A 11 -29.52 1.26 5.55
N CYS A 12 -29.10 2.49 5.84
CA CYS A 12 -28.70 2.91 7.18
C CYS A 12 -29.54 4.10 7.68
N SER A 13 -30.70 3.81 8.25
CA SER A 13 -31.60 4.83 8.80
C SER A 13 -31.03 5.56 10.03
N CYS A 14 -30.11 4.93 10.77
CA CYS A 14 -29.51 5.46 12.00
C CYS A 14 -28.15 6.17 11.80
N CYS A 15 -27.58 6.16 10.59
CA CYS A 15 -26.26 6.76 10.32
C CYS A 15 -26.25 8.27 10.58
N LYS A 16 -27.35 8.97 10.25
CA LYS A 16 -27.48 10.41 10.50
C LYS A 16 -27.45 10.74 11.99
N ASP A 17 -28.15 9.95 12.80
CA ASP A 17 -28.19 10.16 14.25
C ASP A 17 -26.85 9.80 14.89
N CYS A 18 -26.18 8.76 14.38
CA CYS A 18 -24.82 8.41 14.80
C CYS A 18 -23.79 9.49 14.44
N MET A 19 -23.91 10.13 13.27
CA MET A 19 -23.08 11.27 12.90
C MET A 19 -23.24 12.42 13.89
N LEU A 20 -24.47 12.73 14.28
CA LEU A 20 -24.74 13.78 15.27
C LEU A 20 -24.25 13.39 16.67
N CYS A 21 -24.37 12.11 17.04
CA CYS A 21 -23.88 11.56 18.30
C CYS A 21 -22.34 11.59 18.40
N LEU A 22 -21.65 11.15 17.34
CA LEU A 22 -20.20 11.04 17.30
C LEU A 22 -19.51 12.38 17.05
N GLY A 23 -20.20 13.32 16.40
CA GLY A 23 -19.69 14.67 16.15
C GLY A 23 -18.37 14.63 15.39
N THR A 24 -17.31 15.20 15.99
CA THR A 24 -15.97 15.22 15.39
C THR A 24 -15.34 13.84 15.23
N LEU A 25 -15.77 12.86 16.05
CA LEU A 25 -15.29 11.48 15.99
C LEU A 25 -15.88 10.72 14.79
N TRP A 26 -16.90 11.26 14.14
CA TRP A 26 -17.55 10.62 13.00
C TRP A 26 -16.57 10.37 11.85
N GLU A 27 -15.77 11.38 11.48
CA GLU A 27 -14.79 11.27 10.39
C GLU A 27 -13.68 10.26 10.67
N GLU A 28 -13.38 10.00 11.94
CA GLU A 28 -12.37 9.02 12.35
C GLU A 28 -12.94 7.60 12.48
N CYS A 29 -14.23 7.48 12.81
CA CYS A 29 -14.85 6.21 13.17
C CYS A 29 -15.80 5.65 12.11
N CYS A 30 -16.35 6.46 11.19
CA CYS A 30 -17.44 6.03 10.31
C CYS A 30 -17.02 4.90 9.36
N ASP A 31 -15.75 4.87 8.95
CA ASP A 31 -15.21 3.83 8.07
C ASP A 31 -15.16 2.50 8.81
N CYS A 32 -14.62 2.51 10.04
CA CYS A 32 -14.50 1.33 10.91
C CYS A 32 -15.84 0.63 11.21
N VAL A 33 -16.95 1.36 11.14
CA VAL A 33 -18.31 0.87 11.43
C VAL A 33 -19.18 0.78 10.18
N GLY A 34 -18.62 1.02 8.99
CA GLY A 34 -19.32 0.93 7.71
C GLY A 34 -20.50 1.89 7.57
N MET A 35 -20.41 3.07 8.20
CA MET A 35 -21.49 4.06 8.25
C MET A 35 -21.19 5.36 7.48
N CYS A 36 -20.01 5.50 6.87
CA CYS A 36 -19.72 6.69 6.07
C CYS A 36 -20.71 6.83 4.92
N ASN A 37 -21.06 8.07 4.59
CA ASN A 37 -21.91 8.36 3.44
C ASN A 37 -21.23 7.81 2.18
N PRO A 38 -21.92 7.06 1.29
CA PRO A 38 -21.37 6.68 -0.01
C PRO A 38 -21.17 7.94 -0.85
N ARG A 39 -20.03 8.59 -0.66
CA ARG A 39 -19.53 9.61 -1.57
C ARG A 39 -18.96 8.87 -2.77
N ASN A 40 -19.09 9.46 -3.95
CA ASN A 40 -18.43 8.97 -5.15
C ASN A 40 -16.99 8.58 -4.79
N TYR A 41 -16.67 7.29 -4.96
CA TYR A 41 -15.40 6.62 -4.68
C TYR A 41 -14.25 7.16 -5.59
N SER A 42 -14.13 8.48 -5.75
CA SER A 42 -12.97 9.13 -6.36
C SER A 42 -11.86 9.38 -5.34
N ASP A 43 -12.21 9.41 -4.04
CA ASP A 43 -11.23 9.38 -2.96
C ASP A 43 -10.99 7.92 -2.59
N SER A 44 -9.72 7.50 -2.64
CA SER A 44 -9.33 6.17 -2.20
C SER A 44 -9.78 5.94 -0.75
N PRO A 45 -10.38 4.79 -0.40
CA PRO A 45 -10.96 4.55 0.93
C PRO A 45 -9.97 4.87 2.04
N ALA A 46 -10.37 5.22 3.27
CA ALA A 46 -9.41 5.53 4.33
C ALA A 46 -8.39 4.41 4.58
N THR A 47 -8.74 3.16 4.27
CA THR A 47 -7.85 1.98 4.28
C THR A 47 -6.72 2.02 3.25
N SER A 48 -6.82 2.84 2.21
CA SER A 48 -5.75 3.08 1.24
C SER A 48 -4.66 4.00 1.80
N LYS A 49 -4.95 4.76 2.86
CA LYS A 49 -3.94 5.55 3.55
C LYS A 49 -2.97 4.61 4.25
N SER A 50 -1.69 4.90 4.10
CA SER A 50 -0.63 4.10 4.68
C SER A 50 0.53 4.98 5.08
N THR A 51 1.20 4.57 6.15
CA THR A 51 2.50 5.10 6.51
C THR A 51 3.58 4.23 5.88
N VAL A 52 4.60 4.86 5.29
CA VAL A 52 5.70 4.19 4.62
C VAL A 52 7.04 4.70 5.15
N GLU A 53 8.04 3.82 5.23
CA GLU A 53 9.38 4.17 5.70
C GLU A 53 10.43 3.21 5.13
N GLU A 54 11.64 3.73 4.88
CA GLU A 54 12.83 2.95 4.54
C GLU A 54 13.52 2.41 5.80
N LEU A 55 13.90 1.14 5.78
CA LEU A 55 14.56 0.50 6.92
C LEU A 55 16.07 0.74 6.87
N HIS A 56 16.65 1.10 8.02
CA HIS A 56 18.04 1.55 8.08
C HIS A 56 19.08 0.43 7.84
N ARG A 57 18.73 -0.83 8.15
CA ARG A 57 19.64 -1.98 8.08
C ARG A 57 18.98 -3.17 7.38
N PRO A 58 18.72 -3.06 6.07
CA PRO A 58 18.13 -4.17 5.32
C PRO A 58 19.10 -5.34 5.23
N ILE A 59 18.56 -6.55 5.13
CA ILE A 59 19.34 -7.78 4.90
C ILE A 59 18.74 -8.48 3.68
N PRO A 60 19.07 -8.02 2.45
CA PRO A 60 18.47 -8.52 1.20
C PRO A 60 18.50 -10.04 1.05
N SER A 61 19.61 -10.67 1.45
CA SER A 61 19.76 -12.13 1.37
C SER A 61 18.81 -12.88 2.30
N LEU A 62 18.52 -12.33 3.48
CA LEU A 62 17.57 -12.93 4.42
C LEU A 62 16.14 -12.81 3.89
N PHE A 63 15.77 -11.63 3.39
CA PHE A 63 14.44 -11.42 2.82
C PHE A 63 14.17 -12.40 1.68
N ARG A 64 15.10 -12.49 0.71
CA ARG A 64 15.00 -13.45 -0.41
C ARG A 64 14.83 -14.88 0.09
N ALA A 65 15.70 -15.33 0.99
CA ALA A 65 15.65 -16.68 1.54
C ALA A 65 14.33 -17.00 2.28
N LEU A 66 13.67 -16.01 2.89
CA LEU A 66 12.38 -16.18 3.57
C LEU A 66 11.17 -16.10 2.61
N THR A 67 11.37 -15.54 1.43
CA THR A 67 10.32 -15.39 0.40
C THR A 67 10.43 -16.38 -0.75
N GLU A 68 11.56 -17.08 -0.87
CA GLU A 68 11.77 -18.15 -1.83
C GLU A 68 11.06 -19.44 -1.37
N GLY A 69 10.05 -19.89 -2.11
CA GLY A 69 9.33 -21.13 -1.84
C GLY A 69 7.95 -20.92 -1.24
N ASP A 70 7.51 -21.86 -0.39
CA ASP A 70 6.19 -21.77 0.25
C ASP A 70 6.17 -20.69 1.33
N ALA A 71 5.10 -19.89 1.34
CA ALA A 71 4.95 -18.82 2.31
C ALA A 71 4.93 -19.38 3.76
N PRO A 72 5.65 -18.75 4.70
CA PRO A 72 5.55 -19.09 6.12
C PRO A 72 4.11 -19.00 6.65
N ILE A 73 3.80 -19.77 7.69
CA ILE A 73 2.48 -19.77 8.35
C ILE A 73 2.15 -18.33 8.81
N ASN A 74 0.93 -17.87 8.54
CA ASN A 74 0.40 -16.52 8.85
C ASN A 74 1.02 -15.37 8.03
N MET A 75 1.58 -15.68 6.85
CA MET A 75 2.13 -14.68 5.94
C MET A 75 1.72 -14.98 4.49
N MET A 76 1.59 -13.92 3.69
CA MET A 76 1.33 -14.01 2.26
C MET A 76 2.46 -13.34 1.48
N VAL A 77 3.20 -14.13 0.70
CA VAL A 77 4.22 -13.63 -0.23
C VAL A 77 3.57 -13.28 -1.57
N VAL A 78 3.82 -12.08 -2.09
CA VAL A 78 3.31 -11.62 -3.38
C VAL A 78 4.46 -11.08 -4.22
N THR A 79 4.57 -11.58 -5.45
CA THR A 79 5.59 -11.16 -6.40
C THR A 79 4.93 -10.64 -7.67
N PHE A 80 5.34 -9.47 -8.13
CA PHE A 80 4.73 -8.80 -9.27
C PHE A 80 5.75 -7.92 -10.03
N PRO A 81 5.50 -7.56 -11.31
CA PRO A 81 6.36 -6.66 -12.08
C PRO A 81 6.54 -5.31 -11.39
N VAL A 82 7.78 -4.83 -11.27
CA VAL A 82 8.07 -3.49 -10.70
C VAL A 82 7.27 -2.38 -11.39
N ALA A 83 6.96 -2.51 -12.69
CA ALA A 83 6.12 -1.57 -13.42
C ALA A 83 4.70 -1.40 -12.81
N GLU A 84 4.17 -2.43 -12.15
CA GLU A 84 2.86 -2.39 -11.48
C GLU A 84 2.86 -1.54 -10.20
N GLU A 85 4.02 -1.29 -9.57
CA GLU A 85 4.11 -0.26 -8.51
C GLU A 85 3.79 1.14 -9.06
N LEU A 86 4.11 1.37 -10.34
CA LEU A 86 4.09 2.68 -11.01
C LEU A 86 2.84 2.91 -11.86
N SER A 87 2.06 1.88 -12.19
CA SER A 87 0.87 1.99 -13.05
C SER A 87 -0.23 2.89 -12.45
N HIS A 88 -0.34 2.97 -11.12
CA HIS A 88 -1.26 3.91 -10.47
C HIS A 88 -0.78 5.38 -10.53
N HIS A 89 0.39 5.65 -11.10
CA HIS A 89 0.94 6.98 -11.38
C HIS A 89 0.77 7.38 -12.85
N GLU A 90 -0.11 6.71 -13.62
CA GLU A 90 -0.35 6.98 -15.05
C GLU A 90 -0.76 8.43 -15.38
N ASN A 91 -1.23 9.21 -14.40
CA ASN A 91 -1.46 10.64 -14.59
C ASN A 91 -0.18 11.50 -14.62
N LEU A 92 1.00 10.95 -14.29
CA LEU A 92 2.29 11.66 -14.37
C LEU A 92 3.16 11.12 -15.51
N VAL A 93 3.08 9.81 -15.81
CA VAL A 93 3.85 9.21 -16.91
C VAL A 93 3.29 9.66 -18.27
N SER A 94 1.96 9.77 -18.42
CA SER A 94 1.34 10.33 -19.63
C SER A 94 1.73 11.79 -19.90
N PHE A 95 1.96 12.58 -18.84
CA PHE A 95 2.48 13.94 -18.99
C PHE A 95 3.93 13.94 -19.49
N LEU A 96 4.79 13.06 -18.97
CA LEU A 96 6.18 12.97 -19.41
C LEU A 96 6.31 12.46 -20.86
N GLU A 97 5.49 11.49 -21.28
CA GLU A 97 5.43 11.05 -22.69
C GLU A 97 4.86 12.12 -23.64
N SER A 98 3.91 12.93 -23.16
CA SER A 98 3.36 14.05 -23.95
C SER A 98 4.33 15.22 -24.13
N LEU A 99 5.29 15.40 -23.20
CA LEU A 99 6.35 16.41 -23.30
C LEU A 99 7.47 15.97 -24.24
N ASP A 100 7.73 14.66 -24.34
CA ASP A 100 8.74 14.10 -25.26
C ASP A 100 8.29 14.15 -26.73
N SER A 101 6.99 14.31 -26.98
CA SER A 101 6.42 14.43 -28.33
C SER A 101 6.52 15.85 -28.94
N GLN A 102 7.09 16.84 -28.24
CA GLN A 102 7.12 18.25 -28.70
C GLN A 102 8.45 19.02 -28.64
N GLN A 103 9.62 18.40 -28.43
CA GLN A 103 10.88 19.14 -28.56
C GLN A 103 11.88 18.53 -29.55
N GLN A 104 11.93 19.20 -30.71
CA GLN A 104 13.00 19.18 -31.69
C GLN A 104 14.36 19.54 -31.06
N ASN A 105 15.40 18.77 -31.42
CA ASN A 105 16.81 19.12 -31.47
C ASN A 105 17.38 20.02 -30.34
N VAL A 106 17.68 19.44 -29.19
CA VAL A 106 18.71 19.98 -28.27
C VAL A 106 19.74 18.89 -28.00
N SER A 107 20.94 19.05 -28.56
CA SER A 107 22.09 18.21 -28.27
C SER A 107 22.63 18.52 -26.87
N VAL A 108 22.36 17.66 -25.91
CA VAL A 108 22.97 17.67 -24.57
C VAL A 108 24.08 16.61 -24.53
N PRO A 109 25.30 16.92 -24.03
CA PRO A 109 26.40 15.95 -23.95
C PRO A 109 26.06 14.77 -23.04
N GLY A 110 26.44 13.58 -23.49
CA GLY A 110 26.00 12.30 -22.96
C GLY A 110 26.34 12.04 -21.49
N ASN A 111 25.36 11.47 -20.81
CA ASN A 111 25.53 10.35 -19.89
C ASN A 111 24.26 9.49 -20.04
N SER A 112 24.17 8.80 -21.17
CA SER A 112 23.18 7.75 -21.37
C SER A 112 23.55 6.60 -20.44
N ILE A 113 23.01 6.64 -19.22
CA ILE A 113 22.78 5.42 -18.46
C ILE A 113 21.66 4.71 -19.20
N HIS A 114 22.02 3.99 -20.26
CA HIS A 114 21.22 2.89 -20.77
C HIS A 114 21.22 1.83 -19.66
N THR A 115 20.36 1.98 -18.65
CA THR A 115 19.93 0.81 -17.90
C THR A 115 19.06 0.04 -18.90
N SER A 116 19.62 -1.03 -19.44
CA SER A 116 18.85 -2.09 -20.10
C SER A 116 17.74 -2.50 -19.13
N PHE A 117 16.54 -1.93 -19.34
CA PHE A 117 15.32 -2.34 -18.67
C PHE A 117 15.00 -3.74 -19.20
N ASP A 118 15.65 -4.73 -18.62
CA ASP A 118 15.32 -6.13 -18.86
C ASP A 118 14.01 -6.39 -18.13
N ALA A 119 12.91 -6.30 -18.87
CA ALA A 119 11.54 -6.39 -18.37
C ALA A 119 11.23 -7.76 -17.72
N GLN A 120 12.17 -8.70 -17.78
CA GLN A 120 12.02 -10.07 -17.31
C GLN A 120 12.73 -10.36 -15.97
N GLU A 121 13.59 -9.46 -15.46
CA GLU A 121 14.35 -9.70 -14.21
C GLU A 121 13.92 -8.84 -12.99
N ASN A 122 13.09 -7.81 -13.17
CA ASN A 122 12.75 -6.89 -12.08
C ASN A 122 11.38 -7.21 -11.47
N MET A 123 11.35 -8.27 -10.66
CA MET A 123 10.16 -8.65 -9.87
C MET A 123 10.24 -8.04 -8.47
N CYS A 124 9.24 -7.24 -8.10
CA CYS A 124 9.06 -6.76 -6.73
C CYS A 124 8.39 -7.86 -5.92
N THR A 125 8.99 -8.23 -4.79
CA THR A 125 8.42 -9.17 -3.84
C THR A 125 8.07 -8.45 -2.54
N VAL A 126 6.85 -8.66 -2.06
CA VAL A 126 6.35 -8.11 -0.80
C VAL A 126 5.76 -9.23 0.05
N VAL A 127 5.75 -9.03 1.37
CA VAL A 127 5.16 -9.96 2.33
C VAL A 127 4.10 -9.24 3.13
N TYR A 128 2.90 -9.81 3.19
CA TYR A 128 1.84 -9.37 4.08
C TYR A 128 1.75 -10.29 5.30
N PHE A 129 1.53 -9.72 6.47
CA PHE A 129 1.18 -10.51 7.66
C PHE A 129 -0.33 -10.66 7.76
N ASP A 130 -0.80 -11.86 8.05
CA ASP A 130 -2.24 -12.10 8.21
C ASP A 130 -2.79 -11.39 9.46
N ASP A 131 -1.97 -11.28 10.50
CA ASP A 131 -2.28 -10.61 11.75
C ASP A 131 -2.11 -9.09 11.68
N CYS A 132 -3.00 -8.37 12.37
CA CYS A 132 -2.98 -6.92 12.43
C CYS A 132 -2.05 -6.44 13.54
N VAL A 133 -1.21 -5.47 13.19
CA VAL A 133 -0.10 -5.05 14.06
C VAL A 133 -0.02 -3.54 14.13
N SER A 134 0.54 -3.04 15.23
CA SER A 134 0.90 -1.62 15.32
C SER A 134 2.00 -1.28 14.31
N ILE A 135 2.08 -0.01 13.90
CA ILE A 135 3.15 0.48 13.01
C ILE A 135 4.56 0.13 13.53
N ARG A 136 4.77 0.19 14.86
CA ARG A 136 6.04 -0.17 15.49
C ARG A 136 6.36 -1.66 15.36
N GLN A 137 5.36 -2.52 15.53
CA GLN A 137 5.52 -3.96 15.33
C GLN A 137 5.77 -4.29 13.86
N CYS A 138 5.05 -3.64 12.94
CA CYS A 138 5.27 -3.79 11.50
C CYS A 138 6.72 -3.50 11.11
N LYS A 139 7.26 -2.36 11.59
CA LYS A 139 8.67 -2.01 11.41
C LYS A 139 9.61 -3.10 11.92
N LEU A 140 9.43 -3.53 13.17
CA LEU A 140 10.28 -4.57 13.78
C LEU A 140 10.22 -5.90 13.02
N TYR A 141 9.05 -6.29 12.53
CA TYR A 141 8.87 -7.51 11.76
C TYR A 141 9.60 -7.42 10.42
N CYS A 142 9.43 -6.31 9.69
CA CYS A 142 10.12 -6.11 8.42
C CYS A 142 11.64 -6.00 8.58
N GLU A 143 12.13 -5.38 9.65
CA GLU A 143 13.56 -5.39 10.00
C GLU A 143 14.05 -6.82 10.26
N SER A 144 13.28 -7.61 11.03
CA SER A 144 13.65 -8.99 11.35
C SER A 144 13.63 -9.95 10.15
N MET A 145 12.78 -9.66 9.16
CA MET A 145 12.74 -10.40 7.89
C MET A 145 13.81 -9.94 6.89
N GLY A 146 14.55 -8.86 7.19
CA GLY A 146 15.55 -8.32 6.28
C GLY A 146 14.99 -7.44 5.16
N GLY A 147 13.74 -6.98 5.28
CA GLY A 147 13.09 -6.10 4.32
C GLY A 147 13.83 -4.79 4.12
N SER A 148 13.61 -4.15 2.96
CA SER A 148 14.20 -2.85 2.61
C SER A 148 13.37 -1.68 3.11
N LYS A 149 12.04 -1.84 3.08
CA LYS A 149 11.04 -0.83 3.41
C LYS A 149 9.85 -1.53 4.07
N TYR A 150 8.96 -0.75 4.66
CA TYR A 150 7.64 -1.25 5.03
C TYR A 150 6.54 -0.26 4.65
N ARG A 151 5.34 -0.81 4.44
CA ARG A 151 4.09 -0.07 4.35
C ARG A 151 3.16 -0.60 5.44
N TRP A 152 2.71 0.32 6.28
CA TRP A 152 1.68 0.06 7.27
C TRP A 152 0.40 0.76 6.85
N PHE A 153 -0.61 -0.02 6.48
CA PHE A 153 -1.92 0.52 6.13
C PHE A 153 -2.66 0.93 7.40
N HIS A 154 -3.46 1.99 7.30
CA HIS A 154 -4.17 2.55 8.47
C HIS A 154 -5.26 1.63 9.01
N ASN A 155 -5.53 0.52 8.32
CA ASN A 155 -6.34 -0.59 8.81
C ASN A 155 -5.52 -1.66 9.59
N ALA A 156 -4.30 -1.32 10.01
CA ALA A 156 -3.36 -2.18 10.74
C ALA A 156 -2.76 -3.36 9.96
N CYS A 157 -2.97 -3.41 8.63
CA CYS A 157 -2.26 -4.36 7.76
C CYS A 157 -0.79 -3.96 7.58
N CYS A 158 0.11 -4.94 7.72
CA CYS A 158 1.54 -4.75 7.56
C CYS A 158 2.05 -5.42 6.29
N GLN A 159 2.81 -4.66 5.50
CA GLN A 159 3.51 -5.13 4.31
C GLN A 159 5.01 -4.85 4.43
N CYS A 160 5.82 -5.90 4.37
CA CYS A 160 7.27 -5.79 4.20
C CYS A 160 7.62 -5.81 2.73
N ILE A 161 8.57 -4.95 2.36
CA ILE A 161 8.90 -4.70 0.96
C ILE A 161 10.32 -5.15 0.70
N GLY A 162 10.49 -5.91 -0.37
CA GLY A 162 11.77 -6.45 -0.80
C GLY A 162 12.72 -5.40 -1.38
N PRO A 163 14.01 -5.74 -1.50
CA PRO A 163 15.02 -4.83 -2.04
C PRO A 163 14.87 -4.55 -3.55
N GLU A 164 14.15 -5.38 -4.30
CA GLU A 164 13.91 -5.23 -5.74
C GLU A 164 12.79 -4.21 -6.07
N CYS A 165 11.98 -3.83 -5.08
CA CYS A 165 10.89 -2.88 -5.26
C CYS A 165 11.43 -1.45 -5.34
N VAL A 166 10.96 -0.68 -6.33
CA VAL A 166 11.39 0.70 -6.59
C VAL A 166 10.75 1.67 -5.60
N ASP A 167 9.43 1.54 -5.38
CA ASP A 167 8.67 2.40 -4.46
C ASP A 167 8.40 1.64 -3.14
N TYR A 168 7.19 1.78 -2.59
CA TYR A 168 6.78 1.17 -1.34
C TYR A 168 5.81 -0.01 -1.54
N GLY A 169 6.09 -0.88 -2.51
CA GLY A 169 5.32 -2.07 -2.79
C GLY A 169 3.90 -1.79 -3.29
N SER A 170 3.05 -2.82 -3.22
CA SER A 170 1.66 -2.72 -3.66
C SER A 170 0.86 -1.79 -2.72
N LYS A 171 0.05 -0.92 -3.33
CA LYS A 171 -0.89 -0.03 -2.63
C LYS A 171 -2.19 -0.73 -2.20
N ALA A 172 -2.33 -2.03 -2.50
CA ALA A 172 -3.47 -2.83 -2.10
C ALA A 172 -3.23 -3.52 -0.75
N VAL A 173 -4.21 -3.42 0.14
CA VAL A 173 -4.31 -4.19 1.38
C VAL A 173 -4.61 -5.66 1.03
N LYS A 174 -3.85 -6.61 1.60
CA LYS A 174 -4.08 -8.06 1.39
C LYS A 174 -4.07 -8.90 2.68
N CYS A 175 -3.90 -8.28 3.86
CA CYS A 175 -3.92 -9.00 5.13
C CYS A 175 -5.31 -9.61 5.39
N LEU A 176 -5.37 -10.88 5.84
CA LEU A 176 -6.63 -11.62 5.97
C LEU A 176 -7.48 -11.22 7.19
N ASN A 177 -6.86 -10.83 8.31
CA ASN A 177 -7.57 -10.63 9.58
C ASN A 177 -7.79 -9.15 9.96
N CYS A 178 -7.51 -8.21 9.05
CA CYS A 178 -7.61 -6.79 9.35
C CYS A 178 -8.92 -6.19 8.90
N LEU A 179 -9.58 -5.52 9.85
CA LEU A 179 -10.87 -4.87 9.62
C LEU A 179 -10.73 -3.82 8.50
N PHE A 180 -11.82 -3.65 7.75
CA PHE A 180 -11.97 -2.61 6.74
C PHE A 180 -12.24 -1.25 7.39
#